data_AF-A0A660NR56-F1
#
_entry.id   AF-A0A660NR56-F1
#
_cell.length_a   1.000
_cell.length_b   1.000
_cell.length_c   1.000
_cell.angle_alpha   90.00
_cell.angle_beta   90.00
_cell.angle_gamma   90.00
#
_symmetry.space_group_name_H-M   'P 1'
#
loop_
_entity.id
_entity.type
_entity.pdbx_description
1 polymer ?
#
loop_
_entity_poly.entity_id
_entity_poly.type
_entity_poly.pdbx_seq_one_letter_code
_entity_poly.pdbx_strand_id
1 'polypeptide(L)'
;EVTEIIKDEDFGNNMKPNLFIKNVSGQAKVVAMKLDLKSMPEGHVQCCIDNCMTFSNPAVEISGSISIPAGKSESIETEWFLPNGTTTPKHWTAVLTAGLCKAGGAAYEYAEDGPSIKVSFGKNATAITSVKENTVTEVERYNVQGQKISKPCKGINIIKLSNGKTVKKLIP
;
A
#
# COMPACT_ATOMS: atom_id res chain seq x y z
N GLU A 1 -0.03 -0.40 0.51
CA GLU A 1 0.25 0.94 -0.02
C GLU A 1 1.67 1.31 0.39
N VAL A 2 2.46 1.91 -0.50
CA VAL A 2 3.83 2.35 -0.25
C VAL A 2 3.84 3.87 -0.39
N THR A 3 4.02 4.57 0.72
CA THR A 3 3.98 6.05 0.75
C THR A 3 5.30 6.69 1.18
N GLU A 4 6.21 5.90 1.72
CA GLU A 4 7.53 6.35 2.15
C GLU A 4 8.47 6.47 0.96
N ILE A 5 9.20 7.59 0.92
CA ILE A 5 10.29 7.81 -0.03
C ILE A 5 11.58 7.52 0.71
N ILE A 6 12.31 6.53 0.23
CA ILE A 6 13.67 6.23 0.67
C ILE A 6 14.59 7.15 -0.11
N LYS A 7 15.40 7.93 0.60
CA LYS A 7 16.42 8.79 0.00
C LYS A 7 17.71 7.99 -0.09
N ASP A 8 18.20 7.85 -1.32
CA ASP A 8 19.47 7.20 -1.63
C ASP A 8 20.30 8.19 -2.43
N GLU A 9 21.49 8.52 -1.92
CA GLU A 9 22.38 9.53 -2.51
C GLU A 9 23.09 9.02 -3.77
N ASP A 10 23.19 7.70 -3.94
CA ASP A 10 23.93 7.05 -5.03
C ASP A 10 22.99 6.57 -6.15
N PHE A 11 21.80 6.07 -5.79
CA PHE A 11 20.86 5.43 -6.73
C PHE A 11 19.57 6.23 -6.96
N GLY A 12 19.37 7.32 -6.21
CA GLY A 12 18.20 8.19 -6.31
C GLY A 12 17.03 7.75 -5.44
N ASN A 13 16.10 8.68 -5.23
CA ASN A 13 14.94 8.45 -4.37
C ASN A 13 14.06 7.33 -4.91
N ASN A 14 13.69 6.38 -4.05
CA ASN A 14 12.86 5.25 -4.43
C ASN A 14 11.75 4.96 -3.42
N MET A 15 10.79 4.14 -3.84
CA MET A 15 9.71 3.62 -3.01
C MET A 15 9.75 2.10 -3.08
N LYS A 16 9.93 1.46 -1.93
CA LYS A 16 10.18 0.02 -1.85
C LYS A 16 9.08 -0.74 -1.08
N PRO A 17 8.26 -1.56 -1.76
CA PRO A 17 7.44 -2.56 -1.08
C PRO A 17 8.29 -3.71 -0.51
N ASN A 18 8.00 -4.11 0.73
CA ASN A 18 8.60 -5.30 1.34
C ASN A 18 7.80 -6.55 0.96
N LEU A 19 8.18 -7.19 -0.14
CA LEU A 19 7.48 -8.35 -0.70
C LEU A 19 8.43 -9.52 -0.92
N PHE A 20 7.91 -10.72 -0.76
CA PHE A 20 8.64 -11.97 -1.00
C PHE A 20 7.71 -13.02 -1.62
N ILE A 21 8.30 -13.96 -2.33
CA ILE A 21 7.62 -15.16 -2.84
C ILE A 21 7.99 -16.32 -1.92
N LYS A 22 7.01 -17.06 -1.43
CA LYS A 22 7.25 -18.30 -0.67
C LYS A 22 6.83 -19.51 -1.47
N ASN A 23 7.75 -20.45 -1.65
CA ASN A 23 7.43 -21.75 -2.20
C ASN A 23 6.82 -22.64 -1.10
N VAL A 24 5.50 -22.82 -1.15
CA VAL A 24 4.76 -23.66 -0.19
C VAL A 24 4.62 -25.11 -0.65
N SER A 25 5.19 -25.47 -1.81
CA SER A 25 5.15 -26.83 -2.32
C SER A 25 6.25 -27.72 -1.71
N GLY A 26 6.13 -29.04 -1.91
CA GLY A 26 7.12 -30.02 -1.44
C GLY A 26 8.38 -30.15 -2.31
N GLN A 27 8.51 -29.36 -3.37
CA GLN A 27 9.64 -29.43 -4.31
C GLN A 27 10.15 -28.04 -4.65
N ALA A 28 11.39 -27.94 -5.13
CA ALA A 28 11.90 -26.68 -5.68
C ALA A 28 11.05 -26.24 -6.89
N LYS A 29 10.81 -24.94 -7.01
CA LYS A 29 10.06 -24.34 -8.12
C LYS A 29 10.82 -23.16 -8.68
N VAL A 30 10.88 -23.08 -10.00
CA VAL A 30 11.42 -21.92 -10.69
C VAL A 30 10.30 -20.93 -10.93
N VAL A 31 10.50 -19.69 -10.49
CA VAL A 31 9.50 -18.63 -10.53
C VAL A 31 10.07 -17.37 -11.16
N ALA A 32 9.21 -16.58 -11.77
CA ALA A 32 9.49 -15.24 -12.23
C ALA A 32 8.32 -14.31 -11.85
N MET A 33 8.57 -13.01 -11.85
CA MET A 33 7.56 -11.99 -11.63
C MET A 33 7.07 -11.44 -12.96
N LYS A 34 5.75 -11.44 -13.15
CA LYS A 34 5.08 -10.63 -14.16
C LYS A 34 4.64 -9.32 -13.53
N LEU A 35 5.12 -8.21 -14.08
CA LEU A 35 4.86 -6.86 -13.60
C LEU A 35 3.95 -6.15 -14.60
N ASP A 36 2.69 -5.88 -14.25
CA ASP A 36 1.86 -4.95 -15.01
C ASP A 36 2.15 -3.51 -14.52
N LEU A 37 2.96 -2.82 -15.32
CA LEU A 37 3.46 -1.46 -15.09
C LEU A 37 2.81 -0.45 -16.03
N LYS A 38 1.73 -0.81 -16.76
CA LYS A 38 1.10 0.05 -17.78
C LYS A 38 0.66 1.42 -17.25
N SER A 39 0.38 1.51 -15.95
CA SER A 39 -0.03 2.77 -15.31
C SER A 39 1.12 3.55 -14.66
N MET A 40 2.38 3.09 -14.80
CA MET A 40 3.55 3.76 -14.25
C MET A 40 3.66 5.17 -14.84
N PRO A 41 3.61 6.22 -14.01
CA PRO A 41 3.47 7.59 -14.51
C PRO A 41 4.80 8.23 -14.91
N GLU A 42 5.90 7.78 -14.29
CA GLU A 42 7.25 8.34 -14.44
C GLU A 42 8.27 7.44 -13.75
N GLY A 43 9.56 7.73 -13.96
CA GLY A 43 10.64 6.97 -13.34
C GLY A 43 10.81 5.59 -13.97
N HIS A 44 11.27 4.64 -13.16
CA HIS A 44 11.43 3.25 -13.58
C HIS A 44 11.24 2.31 -12.40
N VAL A 45 10.84 1.08 -12.68
CA VAL A 45 10.74 0.03 -11.67
C VAL A 45 11.92 -0.93 -11.82
N GLN A 46 12.56 -1.24 -10.70
CA GLN A 46 13.52 -2.33 -10.61
C GLN A 46 12.87 -3.54 -9.94
N CYS A 47 13.18 -4.75 -10.41
CA CYS A 47 12.82 -6.01 -9.76
C CYS A 47 14.04 -6.93 -9.75
N CYS A 48 14.41 -7.45 -8.58
CA CYS A 48 15.59 -8.31 -8.44
C CYS A 48 15.20 -9.75 -8.14
N ILE A 49 14.82 -10.47 -9.20
CA ILE A 49 14.64 -11.92 -9.18
C ILE A 49 15.76 -12.53 -10.01
N ASP A 50 16.65 -13.29 -9.36
CA ASP A 50 17.95 -13.75 -9.87
C ASP A 50 18.91 -12.58 -10.16
N ASN A 51 18.57 -11.72 -11.12
CA ASN A 51 19.27 -10.48 -11.43
C ASN A 51 18.33 -9.27 -11.30
N CYS A 52 18.90 -8.11 -10.95
CA CYS A 52 18.15 -6.85 -10.91
C CYS A 52 17.90 -6.34 -12.34
N MET A 53 16.63 -6.30 -12.74
CA MET A 53 16.19 -5.78 -14.02
C MET A 53 15.47 -4.46 -13.83
N THR A 54 15.75 -3.50 -14.72
CA THR A 54 15.14 -2.17 -14.71
C THR A 54 14.16 -2.03 -15.88
N PHE A 55 12.96 -1.55 -15.58
CA PHE A 55 11.85 -1.36 -16.51
C PHE A 55 11.42 0.11 -16.51
N SER A 56 11.73 0.80 -17.61
CA SER A 56 11.45 2.25 -17.76
C SER A 56 10.19 2.53 -18.59
N ASN A 57 9.66 1.53 -19.30
CA ASN A 57 8.50 1.69 -20.16
C ASN A 57 7.22 1.23 -19.44
N PRO A 58 6.10 1.97 -19.58
CA PRO A 58 4.80 1.50 -19.10
C PRO A 58 4.31 0.30 -19.93
N ALA A 59 4.58 -0.91 -19.45
CA ALA A 59 4.26 -2.15 -20.15
C ALA A 59 3.96 -3.30 -19.17
N VAL A 60 3.64 -4.47 -19.72
CA VAL A 60 3.72 -5.72 -18.95
C VAL A 60 5.09 -6.31 -19.19
N GLU A 61 5.83 -6.51 -18.13
CA GLU A 61 7.21 -6.99 -18.15
C GLU A 61 7.34 -8.30 -17.37
N ILE A 62 8.33 -9.11 -17.75
CA ILE A 62 8.67 -10.35 -17.04
C ILE A 62 10.10 -10.21 -16.50
N SER A 63 10.30 -10.50 -15.22
CA SER A 63 11.62 -10.51 -14.60
C SER A 63 12.47 -11.70 -15.06
N GLY A 64 13.70 -11.77 -14.56
CA GLY A 64 14.46 -13.02 -14.52
C GLY A 64 13.73 -14.11 -13.72
N SER A 65 14.31 -15.30 -13.69
CA SER A 65 13.73 -16.45 -13.00
C SER A 65 14.68 -17.02 -11.96
N ILE A 66 14.15 -17.37 -10.79
CA ILE A 66 14.93 -17.96 -9.69
C ILE A 66 14.32 -19.29 -9.25
N SER A 67 15.18 -20.25 -8.87
CA SER A 67 14.75 -21.49 -8.24
C SER A 67 14.62 -21.30 -6.73
N ILE A 68 13.40 -21.42 -6.21
CA ILE A 68 13.12 -21.33 -4.78
C ILE A 68 12.96 -22.75 -4.22
N PRO A 69 13.81 -23.18 -3.26
CA PRO A 69 13.67 -24.50 -2.64
C PRO A 69 12.34 -24.67 -1.89
N ALA A 70 11.93 -25.92 -1.66
CA ALA A 70 10.70 -26.23 -0.94
C ALA A 70 10.67 -25.57 0.45
N GLY A 71 9.57 -24.89 0.77
CA GLY A 71 9.37 -24.19 2.04
C GLY A 71 10.17 -22.89 2.20
N LYS A 72 11.02 -22.51 1.24
CA LYS A 72 11.85 -21.29 1.29
C LYS A 72 11.13 -20.09 0.67
N SER A 73 11.69 -18.91 0.94
CA SER A 73 11.18 -17.64 0.44
C SER A 73 12.31 -16.84 -0.16
N GLU A 74 12.00 -16.08 -1.21
CA GLU A 74 12.93 -15.13 -1.82
C GLU A 74 12.28 -13.76 -1.86
N SER A 75 13.06 -12.72 -1.51
CA SER A 75 12.62 -11.35 -1.67
C SER A 75 12.56 -10.99 -3.14
N ILE A 76 11.60 -10.15 -3.52
CA ILE A 76 11.52 -9.64 -4.89
C ILE A 76 12.29 -8.33 -5.08
N GLU A 77 12.70 -7.71 -3.96
CA GLU A 77 13.42 -6.42 -3.88
C GLU A 77 12.94 -5.42 -4.95
N THR A 78 11.62 -5.28 -5.10
CA THR A 78 11.03 -4.42 -6.13
C THR A 78 11.01 -2.99 -5.64
N GLU A 79 11.48 -2.06 -6.47
CA GLU A 79 11.63 -0.65 -6.13
C GLU A 79 11.11 0.21 -7.28
N TRP A 80 10.33 1.25 -6.95
CA TRP A 80 10.00 2.30 -7.92
C TRP A 80 10.92 3.49 -7.69
N PHE A 81 11.84 3.71 -8.62
CA PHE A 81 12.75 4.84 -8.62
C PHE A 81 12.06 6.06 -9.24
N LEU A 82 12.08 7.16 -8.49
CA LEU A 82 11.46 8.41 -8.88
C LEU A 82 12.42 9.22 -9.75
N PRO A 83 11.90 10.04 -10.70
CA PRO A 83 12.73 11.03 -11.38
C PRO A 83 13.46 11.94 -10.39
N ASN A 84 14.67 12.36 -10.74
CA ASN A 84 15.46 13.24 -9.88
C ASN A 84 14.69 14.53 -9.53
N GLY A 85 14.78 14.97 -8.27
CA GLY A 85 14.06 16.14 -7.77
C GLY A 85 12.59 15.91 -7.41
N THR A 86 12.05 14.70 -7.56
CA THR A 86 10.67 14.40 -7.16
C THR A 86 10.52 14.47 -5.65
N THR A 87 9.65 15.37 -5.19
CA THR A 87 9.30 15.54 -3.76
C THR A 87 7.90 15.02 -3.41
N THR A 88 7.02 14.95 -4.41
CA THR A 88 5.64 14.44 -4.27
C THR A 88 5.38 13.41 -5.37
N PRO A 89 5.52 12.12 -5.08
CA PRO A 89 5.29 11.05 -6.04
C PRO A 89 3.82 11.03 -6.50
N LYS A 90 3.60 10.81 -7.79
CA LYS A 90 2.26 10.52 -8.32
C LYS A 90 1.75 9.19 -7.76
N HIS A 91 0.45 9.14 -7.47
CA HIS A 91 -0.21 7.89 -7.11
C HIS A 91 -0.39 7.00 -8.34
N TRP A 92 -0.08 5.73 -8.22
CA TRP A 92 -0.37 4.72 -9.23
C TRP A 92 -0.39 3.31 -8.61
N THR A 93 -0.74 2.30 -9.41
CA THR A 93 -0.82 0.91 -8.93
C THR A 93 -0.18 -0.06 -9.92
N ALA A 94 0.79 -0.82 -9.44
CA ALA A 94 1.34 -1.97 -10.15
C ALA A 94 0.55 -3.24 -9.79
N VAL A 95 0.46 -4.18 -10.72
CA VAL A 95 0.02 -5.55 -10.41
C VAL A 95 1.20 -6.48 -10.58
N LEU A 96 1.61 -7.12 -9.49
CA LEU A 96 2.74 -8.03 -9.45
C LEU A 96 2.23 -9.46 -9.31
N THR A 97 2.58 -10.33 -10.24
CA THR A 97 2.12 -11.74 -10.27
C THR A 97 3.31 -12.67 -10.25
N ALA A 98 3.43 -13.48 -9.21
CA ALA A 98 4.41 -14.56 -9.19
C ALA A 98 3.92 -15.67 -10.11
N GLY A 99 4.71 -16.07 -11.10
CA GLY A 99 4.37 -17.15 -12.02
C GLY A 99 5.38 -18.28 -12.00
N LEU A 100 4.91 -19.47 -12.36
CA LEU A 100 5.76 -20.64 -12.54
C LEU A 100 6.45 -20.56 -13.89
N CYS A 101 7.74 -20.92 -13.91
CA CYS A 101 8.50 -21.08 -15.13
C CYS A 101 8.61 -22.56 -15.51
N LYS A 102 8.71 -22.82 -16.81
CA LYS A 102 9.05 -24.13 -17.37
C LYS A 102 10.43 -24.07 -18.00
N ALA A 103 11.14 -25.19 -18.06
CA ALA A 103 12.37 -25.28 -18.83
C ALA A 103 12.06 -25.03 -20.31
N GLY A 104 12.64 -23.98 -20.88
CA GLY A 104 12.71 -23.75 -22.32
C GLY A 104 14.00 -24.35 -22.90
N GLY A 105 14.31 -23.99 -24.15
CA GLY A 105 15.49 -24.53 -24.84
C GLY A 105 16.82 -24.09 -24.23
N ALA A 106 16.98 -22.78 -23.98
CA ALA A 106 18.22 -22.19 -23.45
C ALA A 106 18.06 -21.56 -22.05
N ALA A 107 16.83 -21.28 -21.63
CA ALA A 107 16.51 -20.65 -20.34
C ALA A 107 15.13 -21.10 -19.85
N TYR A 108 14.80 -20.77 -18.61
CA TYR A 108 13.45 -20.92 -18.09
C TYR A 108 12.53 -19.84 -18.66
N GLU A 109 11.31 -20.22 -19.02
CA GLU A 109 10.30 -19.33 -19.59
C GLU A 109 9.07 -19.26 -18.68
N TYR A 110 8.52 -18.06 -18.52
CA TYR A 110 7.27 -17.84 -17.80
C TYR A 110 6.14 -18.64 -18.47
N ALA A 111 5.43 -19.46 -17.69
CA ALA A 111 4.46 -20.42 -18.23
C ALA A 111 3.06 -20.22 -17.69
N GLU A 112 2.93 -19.99 -16.39
CA GLU A 112 1.64 -19.98 -15.70
C GLU A 112 1.59 -18.89 -14.64
N ASP A 113 0.49 -18.14 -14.61
CA ASP A 113 0.20 -17.15 -13.58
C ASP A 113 -0.08 -17.85 -12.24
N GLY A 114 0.60 -17.41 -11.20
CA GLY A 114 0.27 -17.75 -9.82
C GLY A 114 -0.42 -16.58 -9.10
N PRO A 115 -0.20 -16.43 -7.78
CA PRO A 115 -0.80 -15.35 -7.00
C PRO A 115 -0.39 -13.96 -7.49
N SER A 116 -1.35 -13.04 -7.47
CA SER A 116 -1.14 -11.63 -7.78
C SER A 116 -1.40 -10.73 -6.58
N ILE A 117 -0.63 -9.65 -6.48
CA ILE A 117 -0.85 -8.57 -5.53
C ILE A 117 -0.91 -7.23 -6.27
N LYS A 118 -1.74 -6.30 -5.78
CA LYS A 118 -1.75 -4.91 -6.24
C LYS A 118 -0.93 -4.06 -5.28
N VAL A 119 0.08 -3.38 -5.80
CA VAL A 119 0.92 -2.48 -5.03
C VAL A 119 0.56 -1.04 -5.40
N SER A 120 -0.08 -0.34 -4.46
CA SER A 120 -0.38 1.08 -4.58
C SER A 120 0.83 1.89 -4.13
N PHE A 121 1.39 2.71 -5.02
CA PHE A 121 2.50 3.62 -4.74
C PHE A 121 2.00 5.07 -4.62
N GLY A 122 2.64 5.85 -3.76
CA GLY A 122 2.25 7.23 -3.47
C GLY A 122 0.94 7.32 -2.68
N LYS A 123 0.59 8.52 -2.23
CA LYS A 123 -0.68 8.78 -1.56
C LYS A 123 -1.75 9.10 -2.58
N ASN A 124 -2.89 8.42 -2.49
CA ASN A 124 -4.06 8.84 -3.25
C ASN A 124 -4.55 10.20 -2.72
N ALA A 125 -4.62 11.22 -3.60
CA ALA A 125 -5.03 12.58 -3.24
C ALA A 125 -6.45 12.67 -2.64
N THR A 126 -7.27 11.62 -2.83
CA THR A 126 -8.62 11.53 -2.26
C THR A 126 -8.70 10.81 -0.92
N ALA A 127 -7.58 10.30 -0.40
CA ALA A 127 -7.55 9.63 0.90
C ALA A 127 -7.68 10.66 2.04
N ILE A 128 -8.77 10.57 2.80
CA ILE A 128 -8.94 11.34 4.05
C ILE A 128 -7.94 10.79 5.07
N THR A 129 -6.84 11.49 5.26
CA THR A 129 -5.75 11.09 6.17
C THR A 129 -6.07 11.38 7.64
N SER A 130 -7.00 12.29 7.93
CA SER A 130 -7.58 12.52 9.25
C SER A 130 -8.80 13.45 9.16
N VAL A 131 -9.76 13.31 10.07
CA VAL A 131 -10.74 14.35 10.36
C VAL A 131 -10.15 15.20 11.46
N LYS A 132 -9.87 16.49 11.20
CA LYS A 132 -9.56 17.43 12.30
C LYS A 132 -10.72 17.39 13.29
N GLU A 133 -10.46 16.93 14.52
CA GLU A 133 -11.36 17.24 15.62
C GLU A 133 -11.30 18.75 15.84
N ASN A 134 -12.22 19.48 15.21
CA ASN A 134 -12.45 20.85 15.62
C ASN A 134 -12.82 20.81 17.10
N THR A 135 -12.17 21.63 17.91
CA THR A 135 -12.52 21.81 19.33
C THR A 135 -13.99 22.20 19.39
N VAL A 136 -14.83 21.29 19.84
CA VAL A 136 -16.28 21.47 19.90
C VAL A 136 -16.68 21.90 21.30
N THR A 137 -17.44 22.97 21.38
CA THR A 137 -17.95 23.49 22.65
C THR A 137 -19.39 23.05 22.86
N GLU A 138 -19.78 22.91 24.11
CA GLU A 138 -21.18 22.72 24.50
C GLU A 138 -21.96 24.02 24.23
N VAL A 139 -23.03 23.91 23.44
CA VAL A 139 -23.93 25.03 23.14
C VAL A 139 -25.21 24.91 23.97
N GLU A 140 -25.74 23.70 24.13
CA GLU A 140 -26.96 23.45 24.90
C GLU A 140 -26.89 22.10 25.61
N ARG A 141 -27.66 21.95 26.69
CA ARG A 141 -27.79 20.72 27.45
C ARG A 141 -29.24 20.46 27.82
N TYR A 142 -29.65 19.21 27.78
CA TYR A 142 -30.99 18.75 28.07
C TYR A 142 -31.00 17.55 29.02
N ASN A 143 -32.08 17.38 29.79
CA ASN A 143 -32.36 16.13 30.51
C ASN A 143 -32.99 15.08 29.58
N VAL A 144 -33.27 13.88 30.10
CA VAL A 144 -33.88 12.79 29.31
C VAL A 144 -35.31 13.07 28.86
N GLN A 145 -35.99 14.02 29.50
CA GLN A 145 -37.31 14.50 29.11
C GLN A 145 -37.24 15.57 27.99
N GLY A 146 -36.04 15.91 27.50
CA GLY A 146 -35.86 16.92 26.45
C GLY A 146 -35.97 18.36 26.93
N GLN A 147 -35.96 18.61 28.25
CA GLN A 147 -36.00 19.94 28.82
C GLN A 147 -34.58 20.53 28.90
N LYS A 148 -34.41 21.79 28.49
CA LYS A 148 -33.13 22.49 28.54
C LYS A 148 -32.72 22.72 30.00
N ILE A 149 -31.47 22.39 30.33
CA ILE A 149 -30.87 22.55 31.67
C ILE A 149 -29.58 23.36 31.57
N SER A 150 -29.34 24.24 32.56
CA SER A 150 -28.16 25.11 32.60
C SER A 150 -26.99 24.51 33.37
N LYS A 151 -27.22 23.46 34.15
CA LYS A 151 -26.22 22.74 34.94
C LYS A 151 -26.41 21.23 34.78
N PRO A 152 -25.34 20.44 34.98
CA PRO A 152 -25.47 19.00 34.90
C PRO A 152 -26.36 18.45 36.03
N CYS A 153 -27.28 17.53 35.69
CA CYS A 153 -28.15 16.86 36.66
C CYS A 153 -27.78 15.38 36.79
N LYS A 154 -28.13 14.73 37.91
CA LYS A 154 -27.98 13.28 38.06
C LYS A 154 -28.73 12.54 36.95
N GLY A 155 -28.11 11.50 36.39
CA GLY A 155 -28.64 10.75 35.25
C GLY A 155 -28.09 11.22 33.89
N ILE A 156 -28.80 10.88 32.81
CA ILE A 156 -28.33 11.15 31.44
C ILE A 156 -28.58 12.62 31.09
N ASN A 157 -27.52 13.28 30.66
CA ASN A 157 -27.52 14.63 30.12
C ASN A 157 -27.24 14.54 28.61
N ILE A 158 -28.06 15.20 27.81
CA ILE A 158 -27.94 15.26 26.36
C ILE A 158 -27.28 16.61 26.01
N ILE A 159 -26.04 16.59 25.52
CA ILE A 159 -25.21 17.77 25.28
C ILE A 159 -25.15 18.03 23.77
N LYS A 160 -25.63 19.17 23.32
CA LYS A 160 -25.52 19.63 21.93
C LYS A 160 -24.22 20.42 21.76
N LEU A 161 -23.43 20.02 20.79
CA LEU A 161 -22.13 20.61 20.48
C LEU A 161 -22.24 21.64 19.35
N SER A 162 -21.26 22.54 19.25
CA SER A 162 -21.21 23.62 18.24
C SER A 162 -21.19 23.11 16.79
N ASN A 163 -20.80 21.87 16.56
CA ASN A 163 -20.86 21.21 15.25
C ASN A 163 -22.21 20.53 14.95
N GLY A 164 -23.24 20.75 15.77
CA GLY A 164 -24.56 20.15 15.62
C GLY A 164 -24.66 18.69 16.09
N LYS A 165 -23.56 18.05 16.51
CA LYS A 165 -23.61 16.71 17.11
C LYS A 165 -24.18 16.77 18.52
N THR A 166 -24.69 15.64 18.98
CA THR A 166 -25.22 15.48 20.34
C THR A 166 -24.50 14.33 21.05
N VAL A 167 -24.09 14.54 22.30
CA VAL A 167 -23.40 13.56 23.16
C VAL A 167 -24.26 13.26 24.38
N LYS A 168 -24.37 11.98 24.77
CA LYS A 168 -25.05 11.57 26.00
C LYS A 168 -24.00 11.36 27.09
N LYS A 169 -24.12 12.10 28.20
CA LYS A 169 -23.23 11.99 29.36
C LYS A 169 -24.01 11.53 30.57
N LEU A 170 -23.65 10.37 31.13
CA LEU A 170 -24.19 9.89 32.40
C LEU A 170 -23.48 10.60 33.56
N ILE A 171 -24.26 11.13 34.49
CA ILE A 171 -23.77 11.77 35.71
C ILE A 171 -24.26 10.94 36.90
N PRO A 172 -23.35 10.39 37.72
CA PRO A 172 -23.71 9.52 38.85
C PRO A 172 -24.50 10.24 39.95
#